data_AF-A0A1I2UGU3-F1
#
_entry.id   AF-A0A1I2UGU3-F1
#
_cell.length_a   1.000
_cell.length_b   1.000
_cell.length_c   1.000
_cell.angle_alpha   90.00
_cell.angle_beta   90.00
_cell.angle_gamma   90.00
#
_symmetry.space_group_name_H-M   'P 1'
#
loop_
_entity.id
_entity.type
_entity.pdbx_description
1 polymer ?
#
loop_
_entity_poly.entity_id
_entity_poly.type
_entity_poly.pdbx_seq_one_letter_code
_entity_poly.pdbx_strand_id
1 'polypeptide(L)'
;MKKSTAKLLLVAGAITAAAHGYNKYVAMNATKDKLLNDKKGNYFSWKLGDIYYTKSGNGSPYLLIHDLNPMSSSLEWNNLIKKIEQNHTVYTIDLLGCGLSDKPALQYTIYMYAQLISSFIKEIIKEETTIVATHLSSPATIMASKIDSSLLKKIYLINPVSINDLHFKNSKFNKFKYNFINAPIFGTLIYNLLFSKKNITDSFNNIFFSNNTSISPDLINAYYNGSHFNNNSGKYLYASILGEYLGADLSVALKDNSTPIHIIASVSSSISYKEYEVLNSSIDTTLISESKLLPQLEVPQKILKIIALDE
;
A
#
# COMPACT_ATOMS: atom_id res chain seq x y z
N MET A 1 8.89 -33.52 -37.92
CA MET A 1 8.02 -33.38 -36.73
C MET A 1 6.75 -34.20 -36.92
N LYS A 2 6.33 -35.05 -35.97
CA LYS A 2 5.07 -35.81 -36.06
C LYS A 2 3.90 -34.81 -36.10
N LYS A 3 2.91 -34.97 -37.00
CA LYS A 3 1.75 -34.05 -37.15
C LYS A 3 1.06 -33.67 -35.82
N SER A 4 1.10 -34.55 -34.83
CA SER A 4 0.60 -34.31 -33.46
C SER A 4 1.37 -33.22 -32.70
N THR A 5 2.70 -33.19 -32.78
CA THR A 5 3.51 -32.17 -32.08
C THR A 5 3.31 -30.78 -32.68
N ALA A 6 3.09 -30.69 -34.00
CA ALA A 6 2.76 -29.43 -34.67
C ALA A 6 1.40 -28.87 -34.21
N LYS A 7 0.37 -29.72 -34.07
CA LYS A 7 -0.94 -29.31 -33.53
C LYS A 7 -0.83 -28.82 -32.09
N LEU A 8 -0.06 -29.50 -31.24
CA LEU A 8 0.14 -29.08 -29.85
C LEU A 8 0.81 -27.70 -29.74
N LEU A 9 1.86 -27.45 -30.54
CA LEU A 9 2.54 -26.16 -30.58
C LEU A 9 1.63 -25.04 -31.09
N LEU A 10 0.78 -25.31 -32.08
CA LEU A 10 -0.20 -24.34 -32.58
C LEU A 10 -1.22 -23.94 -31.49
N VAL A 11 -1.76 -24.92 -30.76
CA VAL A 11 -2.70 -24.67 -29.66
C VAL A 11 -2.03 -23.88 -28.54
N ALA A 12 -0.81 -24.27 -28.13
CA ALA A 12 -0.06 -23.55 -27.11
C ALA A 12 0.20 -22.09 -27.52
N GLY A 13 0.64 -21.87 -28.77
CA GLY A 13 0.86 -20.53 -29.32
C GLY A 13 -0.41 -19.67 -29.31
N ALA A 14 -1.55 -20.24 -29.69
CA ALA A 14 -2.83 -19.53 -29.67
C ALA A 14 -3.26 -19.13 -28.25
N ILE A 15 -3.10 -20.01 -27.26
CA ILE A 15 -3.39 -19.70 -25.84
C ILE A 15 -2.48 -18.58 -25.33
N THR A 16 -1.18 -18.66 -25.61
CA THR A 16 -0.23 -17.62 -25.21
C THR A 16 -0.55 -16.26 -25.84
N ALA A 17 -0.91 -16.25 -27.13
CA ALA A 17 -1.32 -15.03 -27.84
C ALA A 17 -2.61 -14.43 -27.24
N ALA A 18 -3.61 -15.26 -26.94
CA ALA A 18 -4.85 -14.82 -26.30
C ALA A 18 -4.59 -14.23 -24.90
N ALA A 19 -3.77 -14.90 -24.08
CA ALA A 19 -3.39 -14.41 -22.76
C ALA A 19 -2.63 -13.08 -22.83
N HIS A 20 -1.68 -12.96 -23.77
CA HIS A 20 -0.95 -11.72 -24.00
C HIS A 20 -1.89 -10.58 -24.45
N GLY A 21 -2.81 -10.87 -25.38
CA GLY A 21 -3.83 -9.92 -25.84
C GLY A 21 -4.73 -9.44 -24.71
N TYR A 22 -5.20 -10.35 -23.84
CA TYR A 22 -5.99 -10.00 -22.66
C TYR A 22 -5.20 -9.09 -21.69
N ASN A 23 -3.94 -9.41 -21.41
CA ASN A 23 -3.11 -8.59 -20.52
C ASN A 23 -2.91 -7.17 -21.04
N LYS A 24 -2.71 -7.03 -22.36
CA LYS A 24 -2.58 -5.73 -23.02
C LYS A 24 -3.90 -4.96 -22.98
N TYR A 25 -5.03 -5.64 -23.20
CA TYR A 25 -6.36 -5.05 -23.09
C TYR A 25 -6.62 -4.48 -21.68
N VAL A 26 -6.29 -5.23 -20.63
CA VAL A 26 -6.41 -4.78 -19.24
C VAL A 26 -5.55 -3.53 -18.97
N ALA A 27 -4.26 -3.57 -19.35
CA ALA A 27 -3.35 -2.43 -19.17
C ALA A 27 -3.83 -1.16 -19.89
N MET A 28 -4.33 -1.30 -21.12
CA MET A 28 -4.84 -0.18 -21.91
C MET A 28 -6.13 0.39 -21.33
N ASN A 29 -7.03 -0.44 -20.81
CA ASN A 29 -8.30 0.04 -20.26
C ASN A 29 -8.15 0.71 -18.90
N ALA A 30 -7.25 0.21 -18.04
CA ALA A 30 -6.99 0.80 -16.73
C ALA A 30 -6.40 2.23 -16.78
N THR A 31 -5.95 2.68 -17.95
CA THR A 31 -5.39 4.03 -18.13
C THR A 31 -6.34 4.98 -18.86
N LYS A 32 -7.51 4.51 -19.31
CA LYS A 32 -8.48 5.33 -20.07
C LYS A 32 -9.17 6.39 -19.23
N ASP A 33 -9.54 6.06 -18.01
CA ASP A 33 -10.42 6.91 -17.20
C ASP A 33 -9.67 8.08 -16.53
N LYS A 34 -8.34 8.18 -16.71
CA LYS A 34 -7.44 9.23 -16.15
C LYS A 34 -7.59 9.55 -14.66
N LEU A 35 -8.32 8.73 -13.89
CA LEU A 35 -8.65 8.97 -12.47
C LEU A 35 -7.42 9.20 -11.58
N LEU A 36 -6.27 8.62 -11.95
CA LEU A 36 -4.99 8.87 -11.28
C LEU A 36 -4.23 10.05 -11.94
N ASN A 37 -4.22 10.12 -13.27
CA ASN A 37 -3.36 11.04 -14.05
C ASN A 37 -3.77 12.53 -14.01
N ASP A 38 -4.98 12.88 -13.58
CA ASP A 38 -5.42 14.29 -13.56
C ASP A 38 -4.98 15.06 -12.29
N LYS A 39 -4.25 14.41 -11.38
CA LYS A 39 -3.73 15.06 -10.16
C LYS A 39 -2.41 15.80 -10.43
N LYS A 40 -2.37 17.09 -10.06
CA LYS A 40 -1.12 17.88 -9.99
C LYS A 40 -0.27 17.40 -8.82
N GLY A 41 0.63 16.44 -9.07
CA GLY A 41 1.63 15.99 -8.11
C GLY A 41 3.06 16.31 -8.55
N ASN A 42 4.00 15.84 -7.74
CA ASN A 42 5.44 15.95 -7.94
C ASN A 42 6.06 14.55 -7.89
N TYR A 43 7.31 14.45 -8.32
CA TYR A 43 8.07 13.21 -8.28
C TYR A 43 9.37 13.40 -7.50
N PHE A 44 9.64 12.48 -6.58
CA PHE A 44 10.91 12.34 -5.92
C PHE A 44 11.71 11.23 -6.61
N SER A 45 12.80 11.58 -7.27
CA SER A 45 13.69 10.60 -7.90
C SER A 45 14.49 9.87 -6.85
N TRP A 46 13.96 8.74 -6.39
CA TRP A 46 14.62 7.87 -5.44
C TRP A 46 15.44 6.81 -6.16
N LYS A 47 16.43 6.24 -5.47
CA LYS A 47 17.43 5.31 -6.05
C LYS A 47 16.87 4.08 -6.80
N LEU A 48 15.61 3.69 -6.57
CA LEU A 48 14.96 2.55 -7.23
C LEU A 48 13.79 2.95 -8.16
N GLY A 49 13.51 4.24 -8.32
CA GLY A 49 12.44 4.74 -9.19
C GLY A 49 11.87 6.07 -8.71
N ASP A 50 11.09 6.71 -9.57
CA ASP A 50 10.40 7.94 -9.27
C ASP A 50 9.17 7.69 -8.38
N ILE A 51 9.07 8.49 -7.33
CA ILE A 51 8.05 8.37 -6.29
C ILE A 51 7.09 9.55 -6.40
N TYR A 52 5.86 9.27 -6.79
CA TYR A 52 4.81 10.27 -6.87
C TYR A 52 4.39 10.73 -5.47
N TYR A 53 4.24 12.04 -5.31
CA TYR A 53 3.70 12.63 -4.09
C TYR A 53 2.94 13.93 -4.38
N THR A 54 2.05 14.31 -3.47
CA THR A 54 1.44 15.65 -3.46
C THR A 54 1.88 16.42 -2.24
N LYS A 55 1.86 17.75 -2.33
CA LYS A 55 2.08 18.66 -1.20
C LYS A 55 0.97 19.72 -1.20
N SER A 56 0.37 19.96 -0.04
CA SER A 56 -0.58 21.07 0.16
C SER A 56 -0.53 21.59 1.59
N GLY A 57 -1.19 22.73 1.85
CA GLY A 57 -1.19 23.37 3.17
C GLY A 57 0.13 24.04 3.55
N ASN A 58 0.22 24.44 4.81
CA ASN A 58 1.38 25.10 5.42
C ASN A 58 1.39 24.82 6.93
N GLY A 59 2.56 24.87 7.58
CA GLY A 59 2.75 24.47 8.99
C GLY A 59 3.48 23.14 9.12
N SER A 60 3.45 22.52 10.31
CA SER A 60 4.20 21.29 10.59
C SER A 60 3.81 20.14 9.65
N PRO A 61 4.76 19.29 9.21
CA PRO A 61 4.50 18.33 8.15
C PRO A 61 3.80 17.05 8.63
N TYR A 62 2.81 16.64 7.85
CA TYR A 62 2.15 15.34 7.92
C TYR A 62 2.48 14.54 6.67
N LEU A 63 2.94 13.30 6.83
CA LEU A 63 3.13 12.34 5.74
C LEU A 63 2.08 11.23 5.82
N LEU A 64 1.21 11.18 4.82
CA LEU A 64 0.12 10.22 4.71
C LEU A 64 0.50 9.07 3.77
N ILE A 65 0.59 7.85 4.32
CA ILE A 65 1.09 6.65 3.64
C ILE A 65 -0.02 5.60 3.55
N HIS A 66 -0.56 5.41 2.34
CA HIS A 66 -1.65 4.46 2.06
C HIS A 66 -1.26 2.99 2.40
N ASP A 67 -2.21 2.05 2.37
CA ASP A 67 -1.90 0.62 2.59
C ASP A 67 -0.91 0.08 1.54
N LEU A 68 -0.01 -0.82 1.93
CA LEU A 68 1.00 -1.36 1.04
C LEU A 68 0.43 -2.49 0.16
N ASN A 69 -0.35 -2.09 -0.84
CA ASN A 69 -1.05 -2.98 -1.75
C ASN A 69 -0.97 -2.46 -3.20
N PRO A 70 -0.80 -3.33 -4.22
CA PRO A 70 -0.79 -2.91 -5.62
C PRO A 70 -1.98 -2.05 -6.06
N MET A 71 -3.17 -2.23 -5.46
CA MET A 71 -4.36 -1.42 -5.79
C MET A 71 -4.44 -0.08 -5.05
N SER A 72 -3.64 0.10 -3.99
CA SER A 72 -3.69 1.28 -3.13
C SER A 72 -2.87 2.44 -3.71
N SER A 73 -3.24 3.65 -3.29
CA SER A 73 -2.58 4.91 -3.66
C SER A 73 -2.93 6.00 -2.66
N SER A 74 -2.30 7.16 -2.80
CA SER A 74 -2.59 8.41 -2.07
C SER A 74 -4.05 8.86 -2.12
N LEU A 75 -4.86 8.33 -3.04
CA LEU A 75 -6.31 8.55 -3.05
C LEU A 75 -7.01 8.15 -1.75
N GLU A 76 -6.43 7.21 -0.99
CA GLU A 76 -6.95 6.79 0.33
C GLU A 76 -7.09 7.94 1.32
N TRP A 77 -6.40 9.06 1.08
CA TRP A 77 -6.34 10.21 1.98
C TRP A 77 -7.21 11.39 1.55
N ASN A 78 -7.85 11.33 0.37
CA ASN A 78 -8.57 12.47 -0.20
C ASN A 78 -9.59 13.11 0.76
N ASN A 79 -10.24 12.30 1.59
CA ASN A 79 -11.27 12.75 2.55
C ASN A 79 -10.68 13.47 3.78
N LEU A 80 -9.37 13.36 4.00
CA LEU A 80 -8.68 13.92 5.17
C LEU A 80 -7.84 15.16 4.81
N ILE A 81 -7.24 15.19 3.60
CA ILE A 81 -6.29 16.23 3.17
C ILE A 81 -6.82 17.64 3.43
N LYS A 82 -8.05 17.94 2.98
CA LYS A 82 -8.66 19.28 3.09
C LYS A 82 -8.78 19.79 4.52
N LYS A 83 -8.91 18.89 5.50
CA LYS A 83 -9.03 19.27 6.90
C LYS A 83 -7.66 19.44 7.55
N ILE A 84 -6.73 18.52 7.29
CA ILE A 84 -5.37 18.56 7.84
C ILE A 84 -4.60 19.76 7.28
N GLU A 85 -4.76 20.08 5.99
CA GLU A 85 -4.03 21.16 5.32
C GLU A 85 -4.39 22.57 5.81
N GLN A 86 -5.42 22.71 6.65
CA GLN A 86 -5.81 23.99 7.26
C GLN A 86 -4.74 24.51 8.23
N ASN A 87 -4.06 23.59 8.93
CA ASN A 87 -3.08 23.92 9.97
C ASN A 87 -1.70 23.31 9.71
N HIS A 88 -1.58 22.41 8.73
CA HIS A 88 -0.37 21.62 8.47
C HIS A 88 0.02 21.57 7.01
N THR A 89 1.29 21.25 6.77
CA THR A 89 1.74 20.85 5.44
C THR A 89 1.45 19.36 5.25
N VAL A 90 0.59 18.99 4.29
CA VAL A 90 0.23 17.61 4.02
C VAL A 90 1.00 17.09 2.81
N TYR A 91 1.78 16.05 3.05
CA TYR A 91 2.39 15.21 2.02
C TYR A 91 1.59 13.92 1.88
N THR A 92 1.21 13.56 0.67
CA THR A 92 0.73 12.20 0.37
C THR A 92 1.71 11.55 -0.57
N ILE A 93 1.98 10.25 -0.37
CA ILE A 93 2.96 9.51 -1.16
C ILE A 93 2.29 8.29 -1.77
N ASP A 94 2.59 8.00 -3.03
CA ASP A 94 2.36 6.68 -3.61
C ASP A 94 3.63 5.86 -3.38
N LEU A 95 3.55 4.75 -2.64
CA LEU A 95 4.74 3.92 -2.40
C LEU A 95 5.27 3.32 -3.71
N LEU A 96 6.58 3.04 -3.78
CA LEU A 96 7.16 2.31 -4.91
C LEU A 96 6.37 1.00 -5.14
N GLY A 97 5.94 0.72 -6.37
CA GLY A 97 5.07 -0.40 -6.68
C GLY A 97 3.56 -0.08 -6.66
N CYS A 98 3.15 1.11 -6.21
CA CYS A 98 1.75 1.52 -6.01
C CYS A 98 1.40 2.78 -6.80
N GLY A 99 0.11 3.09 -6.92
CA GLY A 99 -0.42 4.35 -7.49
C GLY A 99 0.25 4.82 -8.79
N LEU A 100 0.76 6.03 -8.80
CA LEU A 100 1.48 6.68 -9.91
C LEU A 100 3.01 6.58 -9.79
N SER A 101 3.52 6.04 -8.69
CA SER A 101 4.94 5.76 -8.54
C SER A 101 5.40 4.63 -9.46
N ASP A 102 6.71 4.62 -9.70
CA ASP A 102 7.37 3.57 -10.47
C ASP A 102 7.11 2.19 -9.85
N LYS A 103 7.03 1.19 -10.72
CA LYS A 103 6.75 -0.21 -10.36
C LYS A 103 7.83 -1.13 -10.95
N PRO A 104 9.11 -0.93 -10.58
CA PRO A 104 10.21 -1.70 -11.13
C PRO A 104 10.06 -3.21 -10.85
N ALA A 105 10.63 -4.01 -11.75
CA ALA A 105 10.68 -5.46 -11.63
C ALA A 105 11.74 -5.90 -10.59
N LEU A 106 11.44 -5.67 -9.32
CA LEU A 106 12.31 -6.04 -8.20
C LEU A 106 11.56 -6.79 -7.10
N GLN A 107 12.32 -7.34 -6.16
CA GLN A 107 11.78 -7.93 -4.94
C GLN A 107 11.65 -6.83 -3.87
N TYR A 108 10.42 -6.57 -3.44
CA TYR A 108 10.11 -5.51 -2.49
C TYR A 108 10.28 -6.02 -1.05
N THR A 109 10.81 -5.17 -0.16
CA THR A 109 11.03 -5.51 1.26
C THR A 109 10.65 -4.34 2.17
N ILE A 110 10.30 -4.63 3.42
CA ILE A 110 9.98 -3.58 4.42
C ILE A 110 11.16 -2.66 4.66
N TYR A 111 12.39 -3.19 4.70
CA TYR A 111 13.59 -2.37 4.88
C TYR A 111 13.78 -1.37 3.73
N MET A 112 13.49 -1.78 2.49
CA MET A 112 13.51 -0.88 1.34
C MET A 112 12.50 0.26 1.50
N TYR A 113 11.28 -0.04 1.94
CA TYR A 113 10.27 0.99 2.20
C TYR A 113 10.63 1.91 3.38
N ALA A 114 11.24 1.38 4.43
CA ALA A 114 11.76 2.19 5.54
C ALA A 114 12.82 3.19 5.07
N GLN A 115 13.73 2.76 4.18
CA GLN A 115 14.71 3.64 3.55
C GLN A 115 14.04 4.69 2.66
N LEU A 116 13.02 4.32 1.89
CA LEU A 116 12.26 5.25 1.06
C LEU A 116 11.61 6.35 1.93
N ILE A 117 10.93 5.96 3.00
CA ILE A 117 10.28 6.90 3.93
C ILE A 117 11.32 7.83 4.55
N SER A 118 12.45 7.29 5.06
CA SER A 118 13.52 8.10 5.66
C SER A 118 14.14 9.07 4.65
N SER A 119 14.46 8.62 3.43
CA SER A 119 14.96 9.49 2.35
C SER A 119 13.96 10.57 1.98
N PHE A 120 12.68 10.22 1.84
CA PHE A 120 11.64 11.19 1.49
C PHE A 120 11.54 12.30 2.54
N ILE A 121 11.58 11.94 3.83
CA ILE A 121 11.56 12.94 4.90
C ILE A 121 12.83 13.80 4.87
N LYS A 122 14.01 13.19 4.72
CA LYS A 122 15.30 13.92 4.70
C LYS A 122 15.47 14.85 3.51
N GLU A 123 15.00 14.45 2.33
CA GLU A 123 15.32 15.12 1.07
C GLU A 123 14.19 16.02 0.57
N ILE A 124 12.93 15.64 0.85
CA ILE A 124 11.75 16.39 0.39
C ILE A 124 11.13 17.21 1.53
N ILE A 125 10.87 16.60 2.69
CA ILE A 125 10.17 17.27 3.78
C ILE A 125 11.10 18.19 4.57
N LYS A 126 12.32 17.72 4.87
CA LYS A 126 13.42 18.40 5.57
C LYS A 126 13.07 18.90 6.98
N GLU A 127 12.04 18.34 7.59
CA GLU A 127 11.52 18.72 8.90
C GLU A 127 11.01 17.48 9.64
N GLU A 128 11.00 17.55 10.97
CA GLU A 128 10.45 16.49 11.82
C GLU A 128 8.95 16.28 11.50
N THR A 129 8.57 15.04 11.20
CA THR A 129 7.31 14.72 10.51
C THR A 129 6.39 13.83 11.34
N THR A 130 5.10 14.16 11.33
CA THR A 130 4.04 13.24 11.80
C THR A 130 3.66 12.31 10.66
N ILE A 131 3.71 10.99 10.87
CA ILE A 131 3.30 10.00 9.86
C ILE A 131 1.92 9.45 10.21
N VAL A 132 1.07 9.26 9.21
CA VAL A 132 -0.15 8.44 9.30
C VAL A 132 -0.03 7.32 8.28
N ALA A 133 0.02 6.07 8.74
CA ALA A 133 0.21 4.91 7.87
C ALA A 133 -0.87 3.85 8.09
N THR A 134 -1.27 3.18 7.02
CA THR A 134 -2.32 2.15 7.06
C THR A 134 -1.74 0.75 6.94
N HIS A 135 -2.22 -0.17 7.79
CA HIS A 135 -2.10 -1.61 7.64
C HIS A 135 -0.68 -2.12 7.30
N LEU A 136 -0.40 -2.60 6.08
CA LEU A 136 0.89 -3.22 5.72
C LEU A 136 2.02 -2.18 5.52
N SER A 137 1.70 -0.89 5.53
CA SER A 137 2.70 0.19 5.59
C SER A 137 3.24 0.43 7.01
N SER A 138 2.60 -0.12 8.04
CA SER A 138 2.99 0.06 9.44
C SER A 138 4.42 -0.42 9.75
N PRO A 139 4.85 -1.63 9.32
CA PRO A 139 6.20 -2.12 9.59
C PRO A 139 7.29 -1.22 8.99
N ALA A 140 7.07 -0.71 7.78
CA ALA A 140 8.02 0.19 7.13
C ALA A 140 8.14 1.53 7.86
N THR A 141 7.01 2.04 8.37
CA THR A 141 6.96 3.29 9.15
C THR A 141 7.68 3.16 10.49
N ILE A 142 7.44 2.06 11.21
CA ILE A 142 8.15 1.76 12.48
C ILE A 142 9.65 1.57 12.21
N MET A 143 10.02 0.84 11.16
CA MET A 143 11.44 0.65 10.83
C MET A 143 12.12 1.96 10.39
N ALA A 144 11.39 2.91 9.79
CA ALA A 144 11.91 4.23 9.48
C ALA A 144 12.27 5.03 10.75
N SER A 145 11.49 4.89 11.84
CA SER A 145 11.83 5.52 13.14
C SER A 145 13.13 4.98 13.71
N LYS A 146 13.43 3.69 13.49
CA LYS A 146 14.69 3.08 13.95
C LYS A 146 15.90 3.51 13.11
N ILE A 147 15.70 3.81 11.83
CA ILE A 147 16.77 4.35 10.97
C ILE A 147 17.23 5.71 11.50
N ASP A 148 16.28 6.58 11.82
CA ASP A 148 16.56 7.92 12.34
C ASP A 148 15.32 8.50 13.03
N SER A 149 15.27 8.42 14.36
CA SER A 149 14.12 8.88 15.14
C SER A 149 13.99 10.40 15.17
N SER A 150 15.06 11.14 14.87
CA SER A 150 15.03 12.61 14.80
C SER A 150 14.18 13.15 13.64
N LEU A 151 13.83 12.28 12.69
CA LEU A 151 12.96 12.62 11.57
C LEU A 151 11.47 12.60 11.94
N LEU A 152 11.08 11.93 13.03
CA LEU A 152 9.69 11.59 13.29
C LEU A 152 9.20 12.16 14.61
N LYS A 153 8.19 13.02 14.50
CA LYS A 153 7.52 13.64 15.65
C LYS A 153 6.58 12.65 16.33
N LYS A 154 5.75 11.98 15.51
CA LYS A 154 4.70 11.06 15.96
C LYS A 154 4.28 10.13 14.82
N ILE A 155 3.82 8.93 15.16
CA ILE A 155 3.30 7.96 14.21
C ILE A 155 1.86 7.59 14.59
N TYR A 156 0.94 7.71 13.64
CA TYR A 156 -0.38 7.11 13.70
C TYR A 156 -0.42 5.87 12.82
N LEU A 157 -0.83 4.73 13.39
CA LEU A 157 -1.02 3.49 12.65
C LEU A 157 -2.52 3.15 12.59
N ILE A 158 -3.09 3.18 11.39
CA ILE A 158 -4.47 2.78 11.15
C ILE A 158 -4.51 1.28 10.86
N ASN A 159 -5.20 0.52 11.72
CA ASN A 159 -5.37 -0.93 11.59
C ASN A 159 -4.07 -1.65 11.21
N PRO A 160 -2.99 -1.54 12.02
CA PRO A 160 -1.71 -2.13 11.67
C PRO A 160 -1.82 -3.64 11.47
N VAL A 161 -1.06 -4.16 10.50
CA VAL A 161 -0.96 -5.59 10.22
C VAL A 161 -0.52 -6.35 11.48
N SER A 162 -1.01 -7.58 11.68
CA SER A 162 -0.54 -8.42 12.79
C SER A 162 0.97 -8.67 12.68
N ILE A 163 1.68 -8.60 13.81
CA ILE A 163 3.10 -8.93 13.90
C ILE A 163 3.32 -10.42 13.59
N ASN A 164 2.34 -11.27 13.93
CA ASN A 164 2.36 -12.70 13.61
C ASN A 164 2.19 -12.97 12.11
N ASP A 165 1.77 -11.99 11.31
CA ASP A 165 1.73 -12.13 9.85
C ASP A 165 3.03 -11.64 9.18
N LEU A 166 3.95 -11.03 9.93
CA LEU A 166 5.21 -10.46 9.42
C LEU A 166 6.37 -11.48 9.38
N HIS A 167 6.08 -12.76 9.19
CA HIS A 167 7.11 -13.78 9.12
C HIS A 167 7.77 -13.86 7.75
N PHE A 168 9.08 -13.62 7.68
CA PHE A 168 9.87 -14.01 6.52
C PHE A 168 10.13 -15.52 6.55
N LYS A 169 9.55 -16.26 5.61
CA LYS A 169 9.85 -17.69 5.43
C LYS A 169 10.64 -17.88 4.14
N ASN A 170 11.93 -18.18 4.26
CA ASN A 170 12.78 -18.55 3.12
C ASN A 170 12.50 -19.99 2.66
N SER A 171 11.30 -20.24 2.13
CA SER A 171 10.88 -21.55 1.66
C SER A 171 10.90 -21.65 0.13
N LYS A 172 11.17 -22.86 -0.40
CA LYS A 172 11.07 -23.13 -1.85
C LYS A 172 9.67 -22.81 -2.38
N PHE A 173 8.64 -23.03 -1.58
CA PHE A 173 7.25 -22.74 -1.93
C PHE A 173 6.99 -21.23 -2.09
N ASN A 174 7.54 -20.41 -1.20
CA ASN A 174 7.42 -18.95 -1.29
C ASN A 174 8.16 -18.38 -2.52
N LYS A 175 9.36 -18.89 -2.79
CA LYS A 175 10.09 -18.56 -4.02
C LYS A 175 9.32 -18.99 -5.27
N PHE A 176 8.64 -20.14 -5.24
CA PHE A 176 7.76 -20.57 -6.32
C PHE A 176 6.58 -19.60 -6.53
N LYS A 177 5.86 -19.22 -5.47
CA LYS A 177 4.76 -18.25 -5.52
C LYS A 177 5.21 -16.93 -6.19
N TYR A 178 6.34 -16.39 -5.73
CA TYR A 178 6.93 -15.17 -6.30
C TYR A 178 7.27 -15.30 -7.78
N ASN A 179 8.00 -16.36 -8.15
CA ASN A 179 8.40 -16.60 -9.54
C ASN A 179 7.18 -16.85 -10.45
N PHE A 180 6.14 -17.50 -9.92
CA PHE A 180 4.93 -17.80 -10.68
C PHE A 180 4.18 -16.54 -11.10
N ILE A 181 3.96 -15.59 -10.18
CA ILE A 181 3.34 -14.30 -10.51
C ILE A 181 4.22 -13.46 -11.44
N ASN A 182 5.54 -13.54 -11.25
CA ASN A 182 6.48 -12.80 -12.09
C ASN A 182 6.67 -13.40 -13.49
N ALA A 183 6.19 -14.62 -13.72
CA ALA A 183 6.24 -15.24 -15.04
C ALA A 183 5.59 -14.34 -16.10
N PRO A 184 6.24 -14.16 -17.26
CA PRO A 184 5.68 -13.33 -18.33
C PRO A 184 4.39 -13.97 -18.85
N ILE A 185 3.45 -13.13 -19.29
CA ILE A 185 2.16 -13.51 -19.86
C ILE A 185 1.24 -14.23 -18.86
N PHE A 186 1.54 -15.44 -18.42
CA PHE A 186 0.64 -16.21 -17.55
C PHE A 186 0.64 -15.71 -16.11
N GLY A 187 1.78 -15.29 -15.55
CA GLY A 187 1.82 -14.64 -14.24
C GLY A 187 1.05 -13.31 -14.25
N THR A 188 1.21 -12.52 -15.32
CA THR A 188 0.42 -11.30 -15.55
C THR A 188 -1.07 -11.59 -15.74
N LEU A 189 -1.44 -12.68 -16.41
CA LEU A 189 -2.84 -13.09 -16.59
C LEU A 189 -3.48 -13.40 -15.23
N ILE A 190 -2.83 -14.23 -14.41
CA ILE A 190 -3.32 -14.56 -13.07
C ILE A 190 -3.43 -13.29 -12.21
N TYR A 191 -2.42 -12.42 -12.25
CA TYR A 191 -2.48 -11.12 -11.58
C TYR A 191 -3.71 -10.30 -12.04
N ASN A 192 -3.96 -10.21 -13.33
CA ASN A 192 -5.09 -9.46 -13.88
C ASN A 192 -6.46 -10.02 -13.47
N LEU A 193 -6.57 -11.34 -13.34
CA LEU A 193 -7.79 -11.98 -12.83
C LEU A 193 -8.00 -11.71 -11.33
N LEU A 194 -6.91 -11.78 -10.55
CA LEU A 194 -6.93 -11.52 -9.11
C LEU A 194 -7.34 -10.08 -8.78
N PHE A 195 -6.86 -9.11 -9.58
CA PHE A 195 -7.17 -7.68 -9.42
C PHE A 195 -8.29 -7.20 -10.37
N SER A 196 -9.19 -8.08 -10.77
CA SER A 196 -10.38 -7.68 -11.54
C SER A 196 -11.31 -6.78 -10.72
N LYS A 197 -12.10 -5.92 -11.38
CA LYS A 197 -13.08 -5.04 -10.70
C LYS A 197 -13.99 -5.82 -9.75
N LYS A 198 -14.42 -7.04 -10.13
CA LYS A 198 -15.21 -7.93 -9.28
C LYS A 198 -14.50 -8.24 -7.97
N ASN A 199 -13.26 -8.73 -8.03
CA ASN A 199 -12.51 -9.10 -6.83
C ASN A 199 -12.14 -7.89 -5.96
N ILE A 200 -11.92 -6.72 -6.59
CA ILE A 200 -11.73 -5.46 -5.86
C ILE A 200 -13.02 -5.10 -5.12
N THR A 201 -14.18 -5.12 -5.78
CA THR A 201 -15.48 -4.92 -5.12
C THR A 201 -15.71 -5.91 -3.99
N ASP A 202 -15.40 -7.19 -4.20
CA ASP A 202 -15.52 -8.22 -3.16
C ASP A 202 -14.57 -7.94 -1.98
N SER A 203 -13.38 -7.40 -2.22
CA SER A 203 -12.44 -6.97 -1.16
C SER A 203 -13.00 -5.80 -0.37
N PHE A 204 -13.64 -4.82 -1.02
CA PHE A 204 -14.31 -3.73 -0.31
C PHE A 204 -15.45 -4.23 0.58
N ASN A 205 -16.32 -5.09 0.04
CA ASN A 205 -17.48 -5.61 0.76
C ASN A 205 -17.08 -6.48 1.97
N ASN A 206 -16.03 -7.26 1.83
CA ASN A 206 -15.69 -8.28 2.82
C ASN A 206 -14.61 -7.84 3.79
N ILE A 207 -13.61 -7.09 3.31
CA ILE A 207 -12.38 -6.77 4.06
C ILE A 207 -12.32 -5.28 4.43
N PHE A 208 -12.51 -4.38 3.46
CA PHE A 208 -12.17 -2.98 3.68
C PHE A 208 -13.22 -2.19 4.41
N PHE A 209 -14.50 -2.36 4.04
CA PHE A 209 -15.60 -1.55 4.56
C PHE A 209 -16.56 -2.41 5.39
N SER A 210 -17.14 -1.79 6.42
CA SER A 210 -18.28 -2.33 7.14
C SER A 210 -19.60 -2.04 6.43
N ASN A 211 -19.72 -0.86 5.81
CA ASN A 211 -20.90 -0.41 5.09
C ASN A 211 -20.68 -0.42 3.57
N ASN A 212 -21.32 -1.38 2.90
CA ASN A 212 -21.17 -1.57 1.46
C ASN A 212 -21.92 -0.52 0.62
N THR A 213 -22.83 0.26 1.21
CA THR A 213 -23.57 1.33 0.49
C THR A 213 -22.69 2.54 0.16
N SER A 214 -21.55 2.67 0.82
CA SER A 214 -20.60 3.76 0.63
C SER A 214 -19.58 3.52 -0.49
N ILE A 215 -19.62 2.36 -1.16
CA ILE A 215 -18.65 1.97 -2.19
C ILE A 215 -19.10 2.55 -3.54
N SER A 216 -18.46 3.64 -3.96
CA SER A 216 -18.75 4.24 -5.27
C SER A 216 -18.06 3.47 -6.42
N PRO A 217 -18.64 3.47 -7.64
CA PRO A 217 -17.96 2.93 -8.83
C PRO A 217 -16.60 3.58 -9.09
N ASP A 218 -16.47 4.88 -8.82
CA ASP A 218 -15.22 5.62 -8.99
C ASP A 218 -14.12 5.15 -8.04
N LEU A 219 -14.48 4.78 -6.80
CA LEU A 219 -13.53 4.19 -5.86
C LEU A 219 -13.03 2.83 -6.36
N ILE A 220 -13.92 1.98 -6.87
CA ILE A 220 -13.53 0.69 -7.47
C ILE A 220 -12.64 0.91 -8.70
N ASN A 221 -12.98 1.88 -9.55
CA ASN A 221 -12.18 2.22 -10.73
C ASN A 221 -10.81 2.77 -10.35
N ALA A 222 -10.70 3.58 -9.29
CA ALA A 222 -9.44 4.08 -8.77
C ALA A 222 -8.50 2.95 -8.32
N TYR A 223 -9.02 1.99 -7.55
CA TYR A 223 -8.26 0.83 -7.09
C TYR A 223 -7.86 -0.09 -8.25
N TYR A 224 -8.77 -0.30 -9.21
CA TYR A 224 -8.47 -1.03 -10.45
C TYR A 224 -7.38 -0.35 -11.27
N ASN A 225 -7.42 0.97 -11.40
CA ASN A 225 -6.39 1.71 -12.09
C ASN A 225 -5.05 1.60 -11.35
N GLY A 226 -5.05 1.66 -10.02
CA GLY A 226 -3.84 1.50 -9.19
C GLY A 226 -3.11 0.18 -9.46
N SER A 227 -3.84 -0.94 -9.52
CA SER A 227 -3.25 -2.27 -9.76
C SER A 227 -2.73 -2.44 -11.19
N HIS A 228 -3.36 -1.79 -12.17
CA HIS A 228 -3.04 -2.02 -13.59
C HIS A 228 -2.21 -0.91 -14.24
N PHE A 229 -1.98 0.22 -13.56
CA PHE A 229 -1.12 1.30 -14.02
C PHE A 229 0.30 0.80 -14.33
N ASN A 230 0.97 1.47 -15.28
CA ASN A 230 2.29 1.11 -15.78
C ASN A 230 2.36 -0.36 -16.27
N ASN A 231 1.42 -0.74 -17.15
CA ASN A 231 1.37 -2.05 -17.82
C ASN A 231 1.27 -3.26 -16.86
N ASN A 232 0.38 -3.19 -15.86
CA ASN A 232 0.18 -4.24 -14.84
C ASN A 232 1.42 -4.53 -13.98
N SER A 233 2.33 -3.57 -13.84
CA SER A 233 3.57 -3.76 -13.09
C SER A 233 3.37 -3.82 -11.57
N GLY A 234 2.16 -3.52 -11.07
CA GLY A 234 1.79 -3.78 -9.66
C GLY A 234 1.95 -5.26 -9.27
N LYS A 235 2.04 -6.17 -10.25
CA LYS A 235 2.33 -7.59 -10.03
C LYS A 235 3.64 -7.86 -9.29
N TYR A 236 4.66 -7.01 -9.43
CA TYR A 236 5.97 -7.26 -8.80
C TYR A 236 5.91 -7.06 -7.28
N LEU A 237 5.18 -6.04 -6.84
CA LEU A 237 4.84 -5.87 -5.43
C LEU A 237 3.96 -7.03 -4.95
N TYR A 238 2.92 -7.39 -5.71
CA TYR A 238 2.05 -8.51 -5.34
C TYR A 238 2.83 -9.83 -5.19
N ALA A 239 3.75 -10.13 -6.11
CA ALA A 239 4.61 -11.29 -6.03
C ALA A 239 5.45 -11.27 -4.75
N SER A 240 5.93 -10.09 -4.34
CA SER A 240 6.73 -9.92 -3.12
C SER A 240 5.90 -10.14 -1.85
N ILE A 241 4.66 -9.64 -1.82
CA ILE A 241 3.70 -9.89 -0.74
C ILE A 241 3.39 -11.39 -0.66
N LEU A 242 3.00 -12.01 -1.78
CA LEU A 242 2.65 -13.43 -1.84
C LEU A 242 3.84 -14.35 -1.51
N GLY A 243 5.06 -13.92 -1.84
CA GLY A 243 6.32 -14.57 -1.50
C GLY A 243 6.80 -14.32 -0.08
N GLU A 244 6.05 -13.57 0.74
CA GLU A 244 6.39 -13.22 2.14
C GLU A 244 7.72 -12.47 2.28
N TYR A 245 8.16 -11.76 1.23
CA TYR A 245 9.40 -10.97 1.24
C TYR A 245 9.28 -9.66 2.03
N LEU A 246 8.05 -9.30 2.42
CA LEU A 246 7.76 -8.19 3.32
C LEU A 246 7.76 -8.61 4.81
N GLY A 247 8.20 -9.83 5.14
CA GLY A 247 8.41 -10.20 6.53
C GLY A 247 9.44 -9.31 7.21
N ALA A 248 9.17 -8.90 8.45
CA ALA A 248 10.02 -8.01 9.23
C ALA A 248 9.86 -8.30 10.73
N ASP A 249 10.98 -8.39 11.44
CA ASP A 249 10.96 -8.45 12.90
C ASP A 249 10.88 -7.03 13.48
N LEU A 250 9.73 -6.71 14.06
CA LEU A 250 9.48 -5.41 14.69
C LEU A 250 9.86 -5.38 16.18
N SER A 251 10.29 -6.50 16.76
CA SER A 251 10.48 -6.63 18.22
C SER A 251 11.44 -5.59 18.77
N VAL A 252 12.61 -5.42 18.15
CA VAL A 252 13.62 -4.43 18.56
C VAL A 252 13.17 -3.02 18.23
N ALA A 253 12.56 -2.83 17.06
CA ALA A 253 12.12 -1.52 16.61
C ALA A 253 11.01 -0.95 17.51
N LEU A 254 10.12 -1.79 18.03
CA LEU A 254 9.05 -1.38 18.94
C LEU A 254 9.53 -1.22 20.38
N LYS A 255 10.34 -2.15 20.92
CA LYS A 255 10.82 -2.10 22.31
C LYS A 255 11.65 -0.83 22.61
N ASP A 256 12.51 -0.45 21.67
CA ASP A 256 13.44 0.67 21.85
C ASP A 256 12.96 1.96 21.16
N ASN A 257 11.67 2.03 20.79
CA ASN A 257 11.16 3.16 20.01
C ASN A 257 11.01 4.41 20.89
N SER A 258 11.70 5.49 20.52
CA SER A 258 11.55 6.79 21.17
C SER A 258 10.44 7.66 20.57
N THR A 259 9.99 7.36 19.34
CA THR A 259 8.95 8.13 18.65
C THR A 259 7.57 7.72 19.17
N PRO A 260 6.71 8.64 19.64
CA PRO A 260 5.35 8.29 20.07
C PRO A 260 4.54 7.59 18.95
N ILE A 261 3.93 6.44 19.27
CA ILE A 261 3.03 5.71 18.36
C ILE A 261 1.63 5.71 18.96
N HIS A 262 0.65 6.05 18.12
CA HIS A 262 -0.78 5.94 18.42
C HIS A 262 -1.44 5.00 17.41
N ILE A 263 -2.13 3.97 17.87
CA ILE A 263 -2.87 3.05 17.01
C ILE A 263 -4.34 3.49 16.93
N ILE A 264 -4.88 3.52 15.71
CA ILE A 264 -6.30 3.67 15.46
C ILE A 264 -6.82 2.33 14.93
N ALA A 265 -7.53 1.58 15.77
CA ALA A 265 -7.98 0.24 15.44
C ALA A 265 -9.51 0.18 15.32
N SER A 266 -10.03 -0.37 14.22
CA SER A 266 -11.45 -0.59 14.06
C SER A 266 -11.89 -1.84 14.81
N VAL A 267 -12.98 -1.74 15.57
CA VAL A 267 -13.48 -2.82 16.46
C VAL A 267 -13.74 -4.12 15.70
N SER A 268 -14.11 -4.02 14.41
CA SER A 268 -14.45 -5.17 13.57
C SER A 268 -13.24 -5.85 12.91
N SER A 269 -12.06 -5.20 12.86
CA SER A 269 -10.89 -5.63 12.08
C SER A 269 -9.67 -6.02 12.93
N SER A 270 -9.92 -6.71 14.04
CA SER A 270 -8.98 -7.57 14.77
C SER A 270 -8.19 -7.00 15.96
N ILE A 271 -7.64 -7.96 16.71
CA ILE A 271 -6.91 -7.88 17.98
C ILE A 271 -5.45 -7.42 17.78
N SER A 272 -5.00 -7.18 16.53
CA SER A 272 -3.59 -6.99 16.18
C SER A 272 -2.89 -5.90 16.98
N TYR A 273 -3.58 -4.80 17.32
CA TYR A 273 -3.01 -3.71 18.12
C TYR A 273 -2.47 -4.19 19.49
N LYS A 274 -3.07 -5.23 20.10
CA LYS A 274 -2.59 -5.78 21.37
C LYS A 274 -1.20 -6.39 21.26
N GLU A 275 -0.85 -6.92 20.09
CA GLU A 275 0.49 -7.46 19.84
C GLU A 275 1.56 -6.36 19.89
N TYR A 276 1.20 -5.15 19.44
CA TYR A 276 2.07 -3.98 19.52
C TYR A 276 2.19 -3.48 20.97
N GLU A 277 1.08 -3.37 21.71
CA GLU A 277 1.07 -2.95 23.12
C GLU A 277 1.87 -3.91 24.02
N VAL A 278 1.84 -5.23 23.73
CA VAL A 278 2.64 -6.23 24.45
C VAL A 278 4.14 -5.99 24.26
N LEU A 279 4.57 -5.55 23.07
CA LEU A 279 5.98 -5.25 22.79
C LEU A 279 6.40 -3.88 23.30
N ASN A 280 5.49 -2.91 23.34
CA ASN A 280 5.73 -1.59 23.87
C ASN A 280 4.46 -1.01 24.52
N SER A 281 4.45 -0.98 25.84
CA SER A 281 3.32 -0.51 26.65
C SER A 281 3.09 1.01 26.63
N SER A 282 3.97 1.78 25.96
CA SER A 282 3.76 3.22 25.76
C SER A 282 2.88 3.55 24.56
N ILE A 283 2.56 2.55 23.73
CA ILE A 283 1.66 2.70 22.59
C ILE A 283 0.24 2.90 23.11
N ASP A 284 -0.39 4.01 22.72
CA ASP A 284 -1.81 4.25 22.99
C ASP A 284 -2.65 3.78 21.80
N THR A 285 -3.87 3.30 22.10
CA THR A 285 -4.80 2.78 21.10
C THR A 285 -6.18 3.41 21.26
N THR A 286 -6.69 4.00 20.17
CA THR A 286 -8.10 4.38 20.08
C THR A 286 -8.88 3.40 19.22
N LEU A 287 -9.96 2.85 19.80
CA LEU A 287 -10.89 1.99 19.10
C LEU A 287 -11.97 2.81 18.38
N ILE A 288 -12.26 2.46 17.12
CA ILE A 288 -13.31 3.08 16.32
C ILE A 288 -14.37 2.07 15.86
N SER A 289 -15.63 2.48 15.94
CA SER A 289 -16.78 1.70 15.46
C SER A 289 -17.15 2.04 14.01
N GLU A 290 -18.02 1.23 13.41
CA GLU A 290 -18.62 1.46 12.07
C GLU A 290 -17.57 1.57 10.96
N SER A 291 -16.49 0.81 11.10
CA SER A 291 -15.50 0.65 10.04
C SER A 291 -14.80 -0.70 10.12
N LYS A 292 -14.20 -1.12 9.01
CA LYS A 292 -13.21 -2.23 8.95
C LYS A 292 -11.82 -1.68 8.63
N LEU A 293 -11.12 -2.24 7.65
CA LEU A 293 -9.69 -1.98 7.41
C LEU A 293 -9.36 -0.53 7.03
N LEU A 294 -10.23 0.16 6.26
CA LEU A 294 -9.95 1.48 5.69
C LEU A 294 -10.85 2.60 6.26
N PRO A 295 -10.80 2.87 7.57
CA PRO A 295 -11.66 3.86 8.21
C PRO A 295 -11.41 5.29 7.74
N GLN A 296 -10.23 5.59 7.19
CA GLN A 296 -9.94 6.89 6.56
C GLN A 296 -10.81 7.17 5.33
N LEU A 297 -11.31 6.12 4.68
CA LEU A 297 -12.29 6.24 3.60
C LEU A 297 -13.73 6.15 4.10
N GLU A 298 -13.99 5.33 5.13
CA GLU A 298 -15.35 5.00 5.59
C GLU A 298 -15.90 5.98 6.64
N VAL A 299 -15.08 6.35 7.63
CA VAL A 299 -15.44 7.24 8.76
C VAL A 299 -14.38 8.35 8.95
N PRO A 300 -14.07 9.14 7.91
CA PRO A 300 -12.95 10.10 7.92
C PRO A 300 -13.01 11.11 9.08
N GLN A 301 -14.21 11.51 9.50
CA GLN A 301 -14.38 12.45 10.62
C GLN A 301 -13.92 11.86 11.97
N LYS A 302 -14.08 10.55 12.19
CA LYS A 302 -13.57 9.89 13.41
C LYS A 302 -12.04 9.88 13.41
N ILE A 303 -11.42 9.63 12.24
CA ILE A 303 -9.97 9.67 12.09
C ILE A 303 -9.42 11.07 12.33
N LEU A 304 -10.03 12.09 11.71
CA LEU A 304 -9.61 13.49 11.87
C LEU A 304 -9.71 13.95 13.32
N LYS A 305 -10.75 13.55 14.05
CA LYS A 305 -10.89 13.87 15.47
C LYS A 305 -9.72 13.31 16.28
N ILE A 306 -9.30 12.07 16.02
CA ILE A 306 -8.19 11.46 16.77
C ILE A 306 -6.87 12.17 16.44
N ILE A 307 -6.59 12.38 15.15
CA ILE A 307 -5.34 13.02 14.70
C ILE A 307 -5.24 14.47 15.22
N ALA A 308 -6.35 15.19 15.31
CA ALA A 308 -6.40 16.58 15.77
C ALA A 308 -6.46 16.77 17.30
N LEU A 309 -6.68 15.70 18.09
CA LEU A 309 -6.75 15.78 19.56
C LEU A 309 -5.38 15.80 20.24
N ASP A 310 -4.30 15.63 19.47
CA ASP A 310 -2.91 15.52 19.94
C ASP A 310 -2.06 16.76 19.61
N GLU A 311 -2.68 17.81 19.06
CA GLU A 311 -2.11 19.15 18.90
C GLU A 311 -2.31 20.00 20.17
#